data_AF-A0A3P1Y5E6-F1
#
_entry.id   AF-A0A3P1Y5E6-F1
#
_cell.length_a   1.000
_cell.length_b   1.000
_cell.length_c   1.000
_cell.angle_alpha   90.00
_cell.angle_beta   90.00
_cell.angle_gamma   90.00
#
_symmetry.space_group_name_H-M   'P 1'
#
loop_
_entity.id
_entity.type
_entity.pdbx_description
1 polymer ?
#
loop_
_entity_poly.entity_id
_entity_poly.type
_entity_poly.pdbx_seq_one_letter_code
_entity_poly.pdbx_strand_id
1 'polypeptide(L)'
;MEEGSEADGVRPSRSGDPLGAVLVEGSPGGAMKIVILAVGKLKDRRIASLAQEYLTRIRPTGIVGVDRVPDVAAVRPEEAIEREGLELLRRIRPRDRAVLLREDGTERTSTELASFLAREMERTAGRVLLIVGGPWGTSCDVAARADESLSLSRMTFPHEMCFLFLAEQLYRAFSILGGAGYHH
;
A
#
# COMPACT_ATOMS: atom_id res chain seq x y z
N MET A 1 -30.00 13.16 51.73
CA MET A 1 -29.13 14.04 50.93
C MET A 1 -28.64 13.22 49.77
N GLU A 2 -29.06 13.67 48.60
CA GLU A 2 -28.63 13.28 47.27
C GLU A 2 -27.09 13.22 47.18
N GLU A 3 -26.54 12.35 46.35
CA GLU A 3 -26.24 12.71 44.95
C GLU A 3 -25.76 11.47 44.18
N GLY A 4 -26.34 11.30 43.00
CA GLY A 4 -25.83 10.40 41.98
C GLY A 4 -24.66 11.04 41.23
N SER A 5 -23.82 10.19 40.66
CA SER A 5 -22.80 10.51 39.65
C SER A 5 -22.50 9.19 38.96
N GLU A 6 -23.38 8.68 38.10
CA GLU A 6 -23.49 9.05 36.68
C GLU A 6 -22.20 8.77 35.88
N ALA A 7 -22.33 7.75 35.02
CA ALA A 7 -21.58 7.47 33.81
C ALA A 7 -20.05 7.29 33.92
N ASP A 8 -19.68 6.02 34.15
CA ASP A 8 -18.40 5.46 33.72
C ASP A 8 -18.37 5.46 32.17
N GLY A 9 -17.99 6.61 31.61
CA GLY A 9 -17.77 6.78 30.19
C GLY A 9 -16.58 5.93 29.78
N VAL A 10 -16.86 4.73 29.26
CA VAL A 10 -15.89 3.86 28.59
C VAL A 10 -15.17 4.71 27.52
N ARG A 11 -13.97 5.16 27.84
CA ARG A 11 -13.08 5.80 26.87
C ARG A 11 -12.77 4.74 25.80
N PRO A 12 -13.00 5.00 24.51
CA PRO A 12 -12.62 4.05 23.48
C PRO A 12 -11.11 3.81 23.56
N SER A 13 -10.74 2.54 23.58
CA SER A 13 -9.37 2.08 23.74
C SER A 13 -8.45 2.72 22.69
N ARG A 14 -7.37 3.32 23.20
CA ARG A 14 -6.27 3.87 22.39
C ARG A 14 -5.35 2.72 21.97
N SER A 15 -5.65 2.05 20.87
CA SER A 15 -4.68 1.39 19.98
C SER A 15 -5.44 0.49 19.00
N GLY A 16 -5.29 0.77 17.73
CA GLY A 16 -5.90 0.00 16.67
C GLY A 16 -5.56 0.70 15.38
N ASP A 17 -4.54 0.19 14.71
CA ASP A 17 -4.31 0.50 13.30
C ASP A 17 -5.54 0.00 12.55
N PRO A 18 -6.40 0.87 11.99
CA PRO A 18 -7.63 0.45 11.34
C PRO A 18 -7.37 -0.41 10.09
N LEU A 19 -6.14 -0.37 9.55
CA LEU A 19 -5.72 -1.28 8.47
C LEU A 19 -5.22 -2.63 9.01
N GLY A 20 -4.79 -2.71 10.27
CA GLY A 20 -4.28 -3.96 10.86
C GLY A 20 -5.27 -5.12 10.83
N ALA A 21 -6.58 -4.82 10.83
CA ALA A 21 -7.66 -5.82 10.72
C ALA A 21 -7.91 -6.32 9.28
N VAL A 22 -7.32 -5.66 8.27
CA VAL A 22 -7.58 -5.92 6.84
C VAL A 22 -6.41 -6.65 6.18
N LEU A 23 -5.28 -6.77 6.88
CA LEU A 23 -4.06 -7.32 6.34
C LEU A 23 -3.99 -8.83 6.56
N VAL A 24 -3.84 -9.52 5.43
CA VAL A 24 -3.69 -10.96 5.25
C VAL A 24 -5.00 -11.73 5.40
N GLU A 25 -5.76 -11.81 4.31
CA GLU A 25 -6.22 -13.09 3.77
C GLU A 25 -6.79 -12.86 2.38
N GLY A 26 -6.13 -13.46 1.38
CA GLY A 26 -6.71 -13.63 0.06
C GLY A 26 -7.95 -14.51 0.15
N SER A 27 -8.84 -14.40 -0.83
CA SER A 27 -9.99 -15.29 -0.91
C SER A 27 -9.51 -16.75 -0.88
N PRO A 28 -10.18 -17.68 -0.16
CA PRO A 28 -9.81 -19.08 -0.16
C PRO A 28 -9.96 -19.62 -1.60
N GLY A 29 -8.84 -19.75 -2.31
CA GLY A 29 -8.80 -20.24 -3.69
C GLY A 29 -8.09 -19.32 -4.72
N GLY A 30 -7.80 -18.05 -4.41
CA GLY A 30 -7.15 -17.12 -5.36
C GLY A 30 -5.83 -16.55 -4.84
N ALA A 31 -4.75 -16.67 -5.62
CA ALA A 31 -3.46 -16.07 -5.27
C ALA A 31 -3.49 -14.54 -5.53
N MET A 32 -3.12 -13.74 -4.53
CA MET A 32 -2.99 -12.28 -4.66
C MET A 32 -2.06 -11.92 -5.82
N LYS A 33 -2.54 -11.11 -6.78
CA LYS A 33 -1.77 -10.70 -7.97
C LYS A 33 -1.10 -9.34 -7.82
N ILE A 34 -1.68 -8.43 -7.04
CA ILE A 34 -1.12 -7.11 -6.75
C ILE A 34 -0.98 -6.96 -5.23
N VAL A 35 0.16 -6.43 -4.78
CA VAL A 35 0.39 -6.10 -3.37
C VAL A 35 0.96 -4.69 -3.25
N ILE A 36 0.32 -3.83 -2.45
CA ILE A 36 0.95 -2.59 -1.98
C ILE A 36 1.92 -2.98 -0.86
N LEU A 37 3.23 -2.86 -1.11
CA LEU A 37 4.27 -3.12 -0.12
C LEU A 37 4.75 -1.78 0.46
N ALA A 38 4.38 -1.47 1.71
CA ALA A 38 4.60 -0.15 2.30
C ALA A 38 5.43 -0.19 3.59
N VAL A 39 6.17 0.89 3.84
CA VAL A 39 6.87 1.11 5.12
C VAL A 39 5.92 1.70 6.17
N GLY A 40 6.00 1.18 7.39
CA GLY A 40 5.33 1.73 8.57
C GLY A 40 3.81 1.56 8.56
N LYS A 41 3.16 2.13 9.59
CA LYS A 41 1.70 2.24 9.70
C LYS A 41 1.25 3.63 9.27
N LEU A 42 0.01 3.76 8.80
CA LEU A 42 -0.59 5.09 8.61
C LEU A 42 -0.93 5.67 9.98
N LYS A 43 -0.30 6.80 10.33
CA LYS A 43 -0.43 7.43 11.65
C LYS A 43 -1.66 8.35 11.68
N ASP A 44 -2.01 8.99 10.56
CA ASP A 44 -3.25 9.77 10.48
C ASP A 44 -4.45 8.83 10.26
N ARG A 45 -5.32 8.76 11.27
CA ARG A 45 -6.53 7.93 11.22
C ARG A 45 -7.49 8.27 10.09
N ARG A 46 -7.54 9.53 9.64
CA ARG A 46 -8.39 9.95 8.52
C ARG A 46 -7.85 9.41 7.21
N ILE A 47 -6.54 9.50 7.00
CA ILE A 47 -5.87 8.91 5.83
C ILE A 47 -6.07 7.40 5.83
N ALA A 48 -5.86 6.76 6.98
CA ALA A 48 -6.05 5.32 7.11
C ALA A 48 -7.48 4.87 6.82
N SER A 49 -8.49 5.60 7.32
CA SER A 49 -9.89 5.33 7.05
C SER A 49 -10.26 5.49 5.58
N LEU A 50 -9.79 6.54 4.91
CA LEU A 50 -10.05 6.76 3.49
C LEU A 50 -9.36 5.71 2.62
N ALA A 51 -8.11 5.34 2.94
CA ALA A 51 -7.41 4.29 2.22
C ALA A 51 -8.14 2.95 2.38
N GLN A 52 -8.62 2.65 3.59
CA GLN A 52 -9.41 1.45 3.87
C GLN A 52 -10.71 1.41 3.04
N GLU A 53 -11.37 2.55 2.87
CA GLU A 53 -12.59 2.63 2.07
C GLU A 53 -12.35 2.18 0.63
N TYR A 54 -11.29 2.67 -0.02
CA TYR A 54 -10.94 2.25 -1.39
C TYR A 54 -10.51 0.79 -1.46
N LEU A 55 -9.70 0.32 -0.51
CA LEU A 55 -9.27 -1.08 -0.43
C LEU A 55 -10.47 -2.03 -0.23
N THR A 56 -11.47 -1.61 0.53
CA THR A 56 -12.71 -2.38 0.75
C THR A 56 -13.53 -2.47 -0.54
N ARG A 57 -13.60 -1.39 -1.32
CA ARG A 57 -14.33 -1.36 -2.60
C ARG A 57 -13.67 -2.24 -3.68
N ILE A 58 -12.34 -2.43 -3.65
CA ILE A 58 -11.63 -3.34 -4.57
C ILE A 58 -11.53 -4.78 -4.05
N ARG A 59 -11.75 -5.02 -2.76
CA ARG A 59 -11.68 -6.35 -2.14
C ARG A 59 -12.47 -7.44 -2.89
N PRO A 60 -13.67 -7.19 -3.46
CA PRO A 60 -14.40 -8.20 -4.24
C PRO A 60 -13.64 -8.78 -5.42
N THR A 61 -12.62 -8.09 -5.94
CA THR A 61 -11.73 -8.63 -6.99
C THR A 61 -10.88 -9.80 -6.49
N GLY A 62 -10.61 -9.89 -5.18
CA GLY A 62 -9.81 -10.95 -4.57
C GLY A 62 -8.31 -10.93 -4.89
N ILE A 63 -7.82 -9.94 -5.63
CA ILE A 63 -6.45 -9.95 -6.17
C ILE A 63 -5.52 -8.86 -5.64
N VAL A 64 -6.04 -7.85 -4.92
CA VAL A 64 -5.26 -6.73 -4.36
C VAL A 64 -5.07 -6.89 -2.85
N GLY A 65 -3.81 -6.91 -2.43
CA GLY A 65 -3.42 -7.02 -1.03
C GLY A 65 -2.55 -5.87 -0.60
N VAL A 66 -2.30 -5.79 0.70
CA VAL A 66 -1.35 -4.85 1.30
C VAL A 66 -0.43 -5.65 2.20
N ASP A 67 0.85 -5.34 2.16
CA ASP A 67 1.87 -5.85 3.05
C ASP A 67 2.65 -4.66 3.62
N ARG A 68 3.01 -4.74 4.90
CA ARG A 68 3.73 -3.66 5.59
C ARG A 68 4.99 -4.19 6.24
N VAL A 69 6.05 -3.42 6.08
CA VAL A 69 7.30 -3.58 6.84
C VAL A 69 7.33 -2.56 7.97
N PRO A 70 7.98 -2.84 9.11
CA PRO A 70 8.06 -1.89 10.21
C PRO A 70 8.78 -0.60 9.77
N ASP A 71 8.30 0.56 10.24
CA ASP A 71 9.11 1.79 10.21
C ASP A 71 10.21 1.68 11.26
N VAL A 72 11.38 2.22 10.94
CA VAL A 72 12.55 2.10 11.83
C VAL A 72 12.79 3.43 12.51
N ALA A 73 12.69 3.43 13.84
CA ALA A 73 13.15 4.55 14.64
C ALA A 73 14.69 4.64 14.52
N ALA A 74 15.16 5.62 13.77
CA ALA A 74 16.58 5.93 13.63
C ALA A 74 16.85 7.38 13.99
N VAL A 75 18.07 7.66 14.48
CA VAL A 75 18.51 9.02 14.82
C VAL A 75 18.75 9.84 13.54
N ARG A 76 19.12 9.16 12.45
CA ARG A 76 19.43 9.78 11.16
C ARG A 76 18.53 9.22 10.05
N PRO A 77 18.04 10.08 9.12
CA PRO A 77 17.25 9.65 7.98
C PRO A 77 17.91 8.54 7.15
N GLU A 78 19.22 8.64 6.92
CA GLU A 78 19.97 7.68 6.09
C GLU A 78 19.94 6.26 6.70
N GLU A 79 20.04 6.16 8.02
CA GLU A 79 19.96 4.87 8.72
C GLU A 79 18.55 4.27 8.67
N ALA A 80 17.51 5.10 8.74
CA ALA A 80 16.13 4.65 8.55
C ALA A 80 15.93 4.11 7.13
N ILE A 81 16.36 4.86 6.11
CA ILE A 81 16.24 4.49 4.69
C ILE A 81 16.88 3.12 4.41
N GLU A 82 18.10 2.89 4.90
CA GLU A 82 18.81 1.62 4.70
C GLU A 82 18.11 0.45 5.38
N ARG A 83 17.69 0.61 6.65
CA ARG A 83 17.04 -0.47 7.40
C ARG A 83 15.65 -0.79 6.87
N GLU A 84 14.85 0.22 6.55
CA GLU A 84 13.55 0.05 5.92
C GLU A 84 13.71 -0.59 4.53
N GLY A 85 14.73 -0.20 3.77
CA GLY A 85 15.08 -0.81 2.49
C GLY A 85 15.37 -2.30 2.59
N LEU A 86 16.14 -2.73 3.60
CA LEU A 86 16.41 -4.14 3.86
C LEU A 86 15.12 -4.93 4.17
N GLU A 87 14.20 -4.35 4.95
CA GLU A 87 12.91 -5.01 5.23
C GLU A 87 12.06 -5.13 3.97
N LEU A 88 12.02 -4.11 3.12
CA LEU A 88 11.34 -4.16 1.83
C LEU A 88 11.92 -5.27 0.95
N LEU A 89 13.24 -5.30 0.77
CA LEU A 89 13.93 -6.28 -0.07
C LEU A 89 13.64 -7.72 0.36
N ARG A 90 13.53 -8.00 1.66
CA ARG A 90 13.16 -9.33 2.18
C ARG A 90 11.76 -9.78 1.78
N ARG A 91 10.84 -8.86 1.46
CA ARG A 91 9.48 -9.18 1.02
C ARG A 91 9.37 -9.38 -0.49
N ILE A 92 10.36 -8.96 -1.25
CA ILE A 92 10.40 -9.07 -2.72
C ILE A 92 10.96 -10.44 -3.12
N ARG A 93 10.16 -11.23 -3.82
CA ARG A 93 10.59 -12.55 -4.32
C ARG A 93 11.23 -12.42 -5.71
N PRO A 94 12.05 -13.41 -6.14
CA PRO A 94 12.69 -13.35 -7.46
C PRO A 94 11.73 -13.25 -8.65
N ARG A 95 10.51 -13.80 -8.53
CA ARG A 95 9.48 -13.77 -9.58
C ARG A 95 8.51 -12.60 -9.47
N ASP A 96 8.63 -11.77 -8.43
CA ASP A 96 7.78 -10.60 -8.29
C ASP A 96 8.24 -9.49 -9.23
N ARG A 97 7.28 -8.78 -9.82
CA ARG A 97 7.49 -7.53 -10.55
C ARG A 97 7.42 -6.38 -9.54
N ALA A 98 8.55 -5.75 -9.25
CA ALA A 98 8.65 -4.65 -8.30
C ALA A 98 8.53 -3.29 -9.01
N VAL A 99 7.55 -2.50 -8.60
CA VAL A 99 7.30 -1.13 -9.11
C VAL A 99 7.43 -0.17 -7.95
N LEU A 100 8.44 0.68 -7.98
CA LEU A 100 8.74 1.61 -6.91
C LEU A 100 8.08 2.97 -7.15
N LEU A 101 7.32 3.47 -6.17
CA LEU A 101 6.76 4.82 -6.26
C LEU A 101 7.85 5.86 -6.00
N ARG A 102 8.07 6.76 -6.97
CA ARG A 102 9.04 7.85 -6.90
C ARG A 102 8.56 9.06 -7.69
N GLU A 103 8.94 10.26 -7.25
CA GLU A 103 8.58 11.52 -7.94
C GLU A 103 9.15 11.61 -9.36
N ASP A 104 10.32 11.01 -9.59
CA ASP A 104 11.01 10.92 -10.89
C ASP A 104 10.63 9.67 -11.70
N GLY A 105 9.62 8.92 -11.25
CA GLY A 105 9.09 7.77 -11.96
C GLY A 105 8.27 8.12 -13.19
N THR A 106 7.84 7.10 -13.93
CA THR A 106 7.00 7.30 -15.11
C THR A 106 5.59 7.72 -14.69
N GLU A 107 5.14 8.89 -15.13
CA GLU A 107 3.75 9.35 -14.94
C GLU A 107 2.81 8.57 -15.87
N ARG A 108 1.62 8.24 -15.37
CA ARG A 108 0.58 7.55 -16.15
C ARG A 108 -0.76 8.22 -15.90
N THR A 109 -1.54 8.36 -16.95
CA THR A 109 -2.99 8.58 -16.83
C THR A 109 -3.66 7.37 -16.18
N SER A 110 -4.87 7.52 -15.64
CA SER A 110 -5.57 6.41 -14.99
C SER A 110 -5.86 5.23 -15.94
N THR A 111 -6.10 5.47 -17.23
CA THR A 111 -6.30 4.42 -18.25
C THR A 111 -4.99 3.71 -18.59
N GLU A 112 -3.88 4.42 -18.65
CA GLU A 112 -2.54 3.83 -18.82
C GLU A 112 -2.14 2.99 -17.61
N LEU A 113 -2.43 3.46 -16.39
CA LEU A 113 -2.21 2.69 -15.16
C LEU A 113 -3.04 1.41 -15.15
N ALA A 114 -4.34 1.48 -15.48
CA ALA A 114 -5.19 0.30 -15.60
C ALA A 114 -4.62 -0.72 -16.60
N SER A 115 -4.24 -0.25 -17.79
CA SER A 115 -3.65 -1.08 -18.84
C SER A 115 -2.30 -1.67 -18.40
N PHE A 116 -1.48 -0.90 -17.70
CA PHE A 116 -0.21 -1.35 -17.13
C PHE A 116 -0.44 -2.49 -16.14
N LEU A 117 -1.29 -2.29 -15.13
CA LEU A 117 -1.55 -3.31 -14.12
C LEU A 117 -2.10 -4.60 -14.72
N ALA A 118 -3.02 -4.52 -15.69
CA ALA A 118 -3.54 -5.69 -16.39
C ALA A 118 -2.43 -6.50 -17.10
N ARG A 119 -1.55 -5.82 -17.85
CA ARG A 119 -0.43 -6.47 -18.53
C ARG A 119 0.56 -7.10 -17.55
N GLU A 120 0.90 -6.39 -16.48
CA GLU A 120 1.88 -6.89 -15.51
C GLU A 120 1.33 -8.10 -14.74
N MET A 121 0.04 -8.13 -14.42
CA MET A 121 -0.61 -9.29 -13.79
C MET A 121 -0.61 -10.55 -14.67
N GLU A 122 -0.73 -10.38 -15.99
CA GLU A 122 -0.68 -11.48 -16.96
C GLU A 122 0.76 -11.99 -17.18
N ARG A 123 1.73 -11.07 -17.22
CA ARG A 123 3.13 -11.39 -17.51
C ARG A 123 3.89 -11.98 -16.33
N THR A 124 3.60 -11.52 -15.11
CA THR A 124 4.36 -11.91 -13.93
C THR A 124 4.06 -13.36 -13.52
N ALA A 125 5.12 -14.13 -13.26
CA ALA A 125 5.00 -15.45 -12.64
C ALA A 125 4.85 -15.37 -11.10
N GLY A 126 4.92 -14.16 -10.53
CA GLY A 126 4.76 -13.88 -9.11
C GLY A 126 3.64 -12.85 -8.87
N ARG A 127 3.97 -11.82 -8.10
CA ARG A 127 3.07 -10.70 -7.77
C ARG A 127 3.57 -9.42 -8.43
N VAL A 128 2.68 -8.45 -8.64
CA VAL A 128 3.04 -7.06 -8.89
C VAL A 128 3.12 -6.35 -7.54
N LEU A 129 4.31 -5.90 -7.14
CA LEU A 129 4.54 -5.17 -5.90
C LEU A 129 4.58 -3.67 -6.20
N LEU A 130 3.65 -2.91 -5.65
CA LEU A 130 3.65 -1.45 -5.70
C LEU A 130 4.26 -0.94 -4.39
N ILE A 131 5.50 -0.50 -4.45
CA ILE A 131 6.33 -0.23 -3.29
C ILE A 131 6.21 1.24 -2.88
N VAL A 132 5.80 1.47 -1.62
CA VAL A 132 5.68 2.80 -1.02
C VAL A 132 6.74 2.93 0.08
N GLY A 133 7.70 3.84 -0.13
CA GLY A 133 8.77 4.11 0.81
C GLY A 133 8.33 4.78 2.11
N GLY A 134 9.30 4.96 3.01
CA GLY A 134 9.12 5.70 4.24
C GLY A 134 9.08 7.23 4.00
N PRO A 135 8.99 8.04 5.08
CA PRO A 135 8.92 9.50 4.98
C PRO A 135 10.15 10.13 4.31
N TRP A 136 11.29 9.44 4.29
CA TRP A 136 12.54 9.91 3.71
C TRP A 136 12.88 9.22 2.37
N GLY A 137 11.94 8.46 1.79
CA GLY A 137 12.15 7.71 0.55
C GLY A 137 12.56 6.26 0.76
N THR A 138 13.38 5.72 -0.15
CA THR A 138 13.84 4.32 -0.15
C THR A 138 15.32 4.23 -0.51
N SER A 139 15.99 3.15 -0.07
CA SER A 139 17.41 2.95 -0.35
C SER A 139 17.71 2.76 -1.85
N CYS A 140 18.96 2.99 -2.22
CA CYS A 140 19.45 2.72 -3.58
C CYS A 140 19.30 1.24 -3.96
N ASP A 141 19.43 0.32 -3.00
CA ASP A 141 19.25 -1.11 -3.24
C ASP A 141 17.80 -1.47 -3.60
N VAL A 142 16.81 -0.83 -2.97
CA VAL A 142 15.40 -1.00 -3.37
C VAL A 142 15.18 -0.44 -4.76
N ALA A 143 15.76 0.72 -5.08
CA ALA A 143 15.67 1.31 -6.40
C ALA A 143 16.34 0.44 -7.48
N ALA A 144 17.46 -0.21 -7.16
CA ALA A 144 18.15 -1.13 -8.05
C ALA A 144 17.39 -2.46 -8.23
N ARG A 145 16.68 -2.93 -7.20
CA ARG A 145 15.80 -4.09 -7.30
C ARG A 145 14.51 -3.78 -8.05
N ALA A 146 14.03 -2.53 -8.02
CA ALA A 146 12.79 -2.17 -8.70
C ALA A 146 12.94 -2.40 -10.20
N ASP A 147 11.97 -3.10 -10.79
CA ASP A 147 11.93 -3.35 -12.22
C ASP A 147 11.46 -2.12 -13.01
N GLU A 148 10.75 -1.20 -12.33
CA GLU A 148 10.29 0.07 -12.87
C GLU A 148 9.94 1.05 -11.72
N SER A 149 9.87 2.35 -12.04
CA SER A 149 9.33 3.37 -11.15
C SER A 149 8.04 4.01 -11.69
N LEU A 150 7.10 4.29 -10.80
CA LEU A 150 5.82 4.95 -11.07
C LEU A 150 5.79 6.28 -10.33
N SER A 151 5.43 7.36 -11.01
CA SER A 151 5.19 8.66 -10.36
C SER A 151 3.69 8.94 -10.24
N LEU A 152 3.28 9.37 -9.04
CA LEU A 152 1.93 9.87 -8.78
C LEU A 152 1.81 11.36 -9.13
N SER A 153 2.93 12.08 -9.15
CA SER A 153 3.03 13.51 -9.43
C SER A 153 4.51 13.90 -9.44
N ARG A 154 4.82 14.96 -10.20
CA ARG A 154 6.11 15.67 -10.10
C ARG A 154 6.29 16.43 -8.78
N MET A 155 5.23 16.55 -7.98
CA MET A 155 5.27 17.16 -6.64
C MET A 155 5.57 16.09 -5.58
N THR A 156 6.31 16.49 -4.55
CA THR A 156 6.56 15.65 -3.39
C THR A 156 5.33 15.61 -2.48
N PHE A 157 4.80 14.41 -2.24
CA PHE A 157 3.72 14.17 -1.28
C PHE A 157 4.23 13.40 -0.05
N PRO A 158 3.61 13.59 1.13
CA PRO A 158 3.88 12.73 2.28
C PRO A 158 3.59 11.27 1.93
N HIS A 159 4.43 10.34 2.41
CA HIS A 159 4.30 8.90 2.11
C HIS A 159 2.90 8.32 2.43
N GLU A 160 2.24 8.78 3.50
CA GLU A 160 0.86 8.35 3.84
C GLU A 160 -0.15 8.78 2.77
N MET A 161 0.03 9.97 2.17
CA MET A 161 -0.79 10.44 1.06
C MET A 161 -0.50 9.66 -0.22
N CYS A 162 0.77 9.31 -0.48
CA CYS A 162 1.12 8.42 -1.59
C CYS A 162 0.40 7.07 -1.47
N PHE A 163 0.34 6.49 -0.27
CA PHE A 163 -0.41 5.25 -0.02
C PHE A 163 -1.91 5.44 -0.31
N LEU A 164 -2.52 6.52 0.19
CA LEU A 164 -3.93 6.81 -0.04
C LEU A 164 -4.25 7.00 -1.53
N PHE A 165 -3.46 7.81 -2.23
CA PHE A 165 -3.63 8.04 -3.67
C PHE A 165 -3.46 6.75 -4.47
N LEU A 166 -2.48 5.92 -4.10
CA LEU A 166 -2.30 4.61 -4.73
C LEU A 166 -3.52 3.71 -4.51
N ALA A 167 -4.06 3.65 -3.28
CA ALA A 167 -5.26 2.86 -2.99
C ALA A 167 -6.47 3.32 -3.82
N GLU A 168 -6.68 4.63 -3.95
CA GLU A 168 -7.74 5.20 -4.79
C GLU A 168 -7.50 4.91 -6.28
N GLN A 169 -6.26 5.07 -6.78
CA GLN A 169 -5.94 4.81 -8.18
C GLN A 169 -6.04 3.33 -8.53
N LEU A 170 -5.79 2.42 -7.60
CA LEU A 170 -6.09 1.00 -7.78
C LEU A 170 -7.60 0.79 -7.91
N TYR A 171 -8.41 1.37 -7.02
CA TYR A 171 -9.86 1.33 -7.16
C TYR A 171 -10.34 1.86 -8.52
N ARG A 172 -9.81 2.98 -8.96
CA ARG A 172 -10.10 3.56 -10.27
C ARG A 172 -9.66 2.64 -11.41
N ALA A 173 -8.46 2.09 -11.35
CA ALA A 173 -7.93 1.19 -12.37
C ALA A 173 -8.82 -0.06 -12.49
N PHE A 174 -9.21 -0.70 -11.38
CA PHE A 174 -10.09 -1.86 -11.40
C PHE A 174 -11.53 -1.52 -11.82
N SER A 175 -11.99 -0.31 -11.55
CA SER A 175 -13.27 0.21 -12.08
C SER A 175 -13.20 0.38 -13.60
N ILE A 176 -12.09 0.91 -14.13
CA ILE A 176 -11.84 1.06 -15.58
C ILE A 176 -11.73 -0.29 -16.26
N LEU A 177 -11.05 -1.25 -15.64
CA LEU A 177 -10.96 -2.64 -16.12
C LEU A 177 -12.32 -3.37 -16.07
N GLY A 178 -13.36 -2.74 -15.54
CA GLY A 178 -14.74 -3.17 -15.73
C GLY A 178 -15.25 -4.17 -14.69
N GLY A 179 -14.64 -4.28 -13.51
CA GLY A 179 -15.23 -4.94 -12.33
C GLY A 179 -15.71 -6.39 -12.48
N ALA A 180 -15.51 -7.05 -13.62
CA ALA A 180 -16.01 -8.38 -13.93
C ALA A 180 -14.88 -9.24 -14.50
N GLY A 181 -14.69 -10.43 -13.92
CA GLY A 181 -14.07 -11.53 -14.67
C GLY A 181 -12.62 -11.89 -14.36
N TYR A 182 -12.07 -11.54 -13.19
CA TYR A 182 -10.93 -12.31 -12.64
C TYR A 182 -11.42 -13.49 -11.78
N HIS A 183 -12.58 -14.07 -12.12
CA HIS A 183 -13.00 -15.39 -11.67
C HIS A 183 -12.53 -16.42 -12.69
N HIS A 184 -11.33 -16.94 -12.49
CA HIS A 184 -10.98 -18.29 -12.89
C HIS A 184 -10.49 -19.02 -11.65
#